data_AF-A0A4S3LMK0-F1
#
_entry.id   AF-A0A4S3LMK0-F1
#
_cell.length_a   1.000
_cell.length_b   1.000
_cell.length_c   1.000
_cell.angle_alpha   90.00
_cell.angle_beta   90.00
_cell.angle_gamma   90.00
#
_symmetry.space_group_name_H-M   'P 1'
#
loop_
_entity.id
_entity.type
_entity.pdbx_description
1 polymer ?
#
loop_
_entity_poly.entity_id
_entity_poly.type
_entity_poly.pdbx_seq_one_letter_code
_entity_poly.pdbx_strand_id
1 'polypeptide(L)'
;MTLSALDFVLASKRSEITGLQQLLQMGKLVGAVSQLIHVLQRERGTANIYLGSQGKTWGDRLSERALQVQLAEQAVSQQLAALDLHGQPMANASRLFSRIAGVLHSLSTLPSLRAQVQALSIQQPDAMSRYSEVIRIHLALVFEAADTSGDPSVSRALLAMFSFMQGKELAAQERALGAAGFTARHFDEQTHQQLLALIVSQERCFQTFTEFADPRCLALWQQQLSADSSEFERFRRIACTRATPSGEASDVALRWFDVTTARIDGMKIVEDLLEDVLTECCRQRIRDAERAGELQQQEIGQIPRHDPHYAALIPPQLSRSVLELVEQQSRQLQAQDAELAGLRTTLAERKVVERAKGLLMQHHGMSEPQAHKTLRDMAMNQNKKLSDIADAMLSVAAVLGKSAS
;
A
#
# COMPACT_ATOMS: atom_id res chain seq x y z
N MET A 1 20.20 28.34 31.94
CA MET A 1 19.68 28.94 30.69
C MET A 1 18.20 29.23 30.90
N THR A 2 17.75 30.46 30.64
CA THR A 2 16.33 30.81 30.67
C THR A 2 15.69 30.35 29.36
N LEU A 3 14.75 29.40 29.44
CA LEU A 3 13.99 28.91 28.28
C LEU A 3 13.04 30.01 27.80
N SER A 4 13.00 30.25 26.49
CA SER A 4 12.11 31.22 25.84
C SER A 4 11.10 30.55 24.90
N ALA A 5 9.98 31.22 24.62
CA ALA A 5 9.01 30.73 23.63
C ALA A 5 9.64 30.53 22.24
N LEU A 6 10.60 31.38 21.87
CA LEU A 6 11.34 31.27 20.61
C LEU A 6 12.19 30.01 20.52
N ASP A 7 12.75 29.53 21.64
CA ASP A 7 13.47 28.25 21.69
C ASP A 7 12.55 27.08 21.32
N PHE A 8 11.29 27.12 21.77
CA PHE A 8 10.29 26.09 21.47
C PHE A 8 9.73 26.18 20.04
N VAL A 9 9.61 27.38 19.48
CA VAL A 9 9.27 27.59 18.06
C VAL A 9 10.34 26.93 17.17
N LEU A 10 11.62 27.19 17.46
CA LEU A 10 12.75 26.59 16.75
C LEU A 10 12.84 25.07 16.99
N ALA A 11 12.61 24.61 18.22
CA ALA A 11 12.59 23.18 18.53
C ALA A 11 11.48 22.45 17.76
N SER A 12 10.29 23.04 17.63
CA SER A 12 9.20 22.48 16.83
C SER A 12 9.57 22.37 15.35
N LYS A 13 10.25 23.38 14.77
CA LYS A 13 10.73 23.31 13.38
C LYS A 13 11.79 22.23 13.16
N ARG A 14 12.73 22.09 14.10
CA ARG A 14 13.71 20.98 14.08
C ARG A 14 13.00 19.62 14.13
N SER A 15 11.98 19.50 14.98
CA SER A 15 11.17 18.28 15.08
C SER A 15 10.41 17.97 13.79
N GLU A 16 9.87 18.99 13.09
CA GLU A 16 9.21 18.84 11.78
C GLU A 16 10.20 18.27 10.74
N ILE A 17 11.39 18.86 10.63
CA ILE A 17 12.43 18.40 9.69
C ILE A 17 12.86 16.96 10.00
N THR A 18 13.10 16.63 11.27
CA THR A 18 13.43 15.25 11.67
C THR A 18 12.32 14.26 11.32
N GLY A 19 11.05 14.63 11.54
CA GLY A 19 9.91 13.81 11.12
C GLY A 19 9.86 13.57 9.62
N LEU A 20 10.10 14.61 8.80
CA LEU A 20 10.15 14.49 7.34
C LEU A 20 11.33 13.62 6.86
N GLN A 21 12.49 13.69 7.51
CA GLN A 21 13.64 12.82 7.22
C GLN A 21 13.32 11.34 7.51
N GLN A 22 12.61 11.06 8.61
CA GLN A 22 12.11 9.72 8.90
C GLN A 22 11.11 9.24 7.84
N LEU A 23 10.20 10.11 7.38
CA LEU A 23 9.27 9.81 6.30
C LEU A 23 9.98 9.53 4.98
N LEU A 24 11.07 10.23 4.67
CA LEU A 24 11.89 9.92 3.50
C LEU A 24 12.52 8.52 3.60
N GLN A 25 13.03 8.14 4.78
CA GLN A 25 13.58 6.79 4.99
C GLN A 25 12.49 5.72 4.88
N MET A 26 11.28 6.00 5.39
CA MET A 26 10.11 5.14 5.20
C MET A 26 9.70 5.04 3.72
N GLY A 27 9.72 6.14 2.98
CA GLY A 27 9.44 6.17 1.54
C GLY A 27 10.40 5.28 0.74
N LYS A 28 11.70 5.29 1.09
CA LYS A 28 12.67 4.38 0.47
C LYS A 28 12.40 2.91 0.79
N LEU A 29 12.00 2.59 2.04
CA LEU A 29 11.58 1.24 2.40
C LEU A 29 10.35 0.82 1.59
N VAL A 30 9.34 1.69 1.48
CA VAL A 30 8.14 1.45 0.69
C VAL A 30 8.46 1.22 -0.79
N GLY A 31 9.38 1.99 -1.38
CA GLY A 31 9.88 1.76 -2.74
C GLY A 31 10.56 0.40 -2.89
N ALA A 32 11.50 0.05 -2.01
CA ALA A 32 12.15 -1.26 -2.03
C ALA A 32 11.15 -2.43 -1.88
N VAL A 33 10.15 -2.29 -1.00
CA VAL A 33 9.08 -3.27 -0.80
C VAL A 33 8.17 -3.36 -2.03
N SER A 34 7.89 -2.25 -2.72
CA SER A 34 7.15 -2.23 -3.98
C SER A 34 7.85 -3.06 -5.07
N GLN A 35 9.15 -2.85 -5.24
CA GLN A 35 9.95 -3.62 -6.18
C GLN A 35 9.98 -5.12 -5.81
N LEU A 36 10.10 -5.45 -4.51
CA LEU A 36 10.02 -6.81 -4.01
C LEU A 36 8.65 -7.46 -4.31
N ILE A 37 7.54 -6.74 -4.08
CA ILE A 37 6.19 -7.21 -4.43
C ILE A 37 6.10 -7.52 -5.92
N HIS A 38 6.62 -6.64 -6.79
CA HIS A 38 6.60 -6.87 -8.23
C HIS A 38 7.36 -8.15 -8.64
N VAL A 39 8.57 -8.37 -8.13
CA VAL A 39 9.31 -9.60 -8.46
C VAL A 39 8.66 -10.86 -7.87
N LEU A 40 8.03 -10.78 -6.69
CA LEU A 40 7.21 -11.86 -6.14
C LEU A 40 5.98 -12.17 -7.00
N GLN A 41 5.32 -11.15 -7.56
CA GLN A 41 4.20 -11.33 -8.50
C GLN A 41 4.65 -12.05 -9.78
N ARG A 42 5.86 -11.77 -10.28
CA ARG A 42 6.46 -12.48 -11.42
C ARG A 42 6.86 -13.91 -11.08
N GLU A 43 7.43 -14.14 -9.90
CA GLU A 43 7.75 -15.48 -9.40
C GLU A 43 6.48 -16.33 -9.30
N ARG A 44 5.42 -15.81 -8.66
CA ARG A 44 4.10 -16.46 -8.59
C ARG A 44 3.57 -16.83 -9.98
N GLY A 45 3.61 -15.89 -10.93
CA GLY A 45 3.16 -16.14 -12.31
C GLY A 45 3.97 -17.25 -13.01
N THR A 46 5.27 -17.30 -12.75
CA THR A 46 6.17 -18.34 -13.30
C THR A 46 5.87 -19.70 -12.68
N ALA A 47 5.72 -19.76 -11.35
CA ALA A 47 5.34 -20.97 -10.62
C ALA A 47 3.97 -21.49 -11.06
N ASN A 48 3.02 -20.60 -11.36
CA ASN A 48 1.70 -20.97 -11.86
C ASN A 48 1.77 -21.77 -13.16
N ILE A 49 2.55 -21.29 -14.13
CA ILE A 49 2.73 -21.96 -15.43
C ILE A 49 3.53 -23.26 -15.27
N TYR A 50 4.58 -23.25 -14.45
CA TYR A 50 5.37 -24.45 -14.18
C TYR A 50 4.49 -25.57 -13.60
N LEU A 51 3.73 -25.29 -12.54
CA LEU A 51 2.82 -26.26 -11.92
C LEU A 51 1.68 -26.68 -12.87
N GLY A 52 1.07 -25.72 -13.57
CA GLY A 52 0.01 -26.01 -14.54
C GLY A 52 0.47 -26.87 -15.72
N SER A 53 1.75 -26.75 -16.11
CA SER A 53 2.38 -27.60 -17.12
C SER A 53 2.94 -28.92 -16.58
N GLN A 54 2.72 -29.23 -15.29
CA GLN A 54 3.29 -30.40 -14.61
C GLN A 54 4.83 -30.47 -14.74
N GLY A 55 5.49 -29.31 -14.63
CA GLY A 55 6.94 -29.18 -14.72
C GLY A 55 7.53 -29.22 -16.13
N LYS A 56 6.71 -29.28 -17.19
CA LYS A 56 7.18 -29.39 -18.58
C LYS A 56 7.75 -28.09 -19.14
N THR A 57 7.33 -26.94 -18.61
CA THR A 57 7.72 -25.63 -19.13
C THR A 57 8.16 -24.68 -18.02
N TRP A 58 9.09 -23.78 -18.34
CA TRP A 58 9.53 -22.67 -17.47
C TRP A 58 10.29 -23.06 -16.19
N GLY A 59 10.79 -24.29 -16.08
CA GLY A 59 11.62 -24.73 -14.96
C GLY A 59 12.86 -23.85 -14.76
N ASP A 60 13.59 -23.56 -15.83
CA ASP A 60 14.80 -22.70 -15.80
C ASP A 60 14.51 -21.28 -15.29
N ARG A 61 13.30 -20.77 -15.53
CA ARG A 61 12.87 -19.43 -15.12
C ARG A 61 12.61 -19.34 -13.61
N LEU A 62 12.34 -20.46 -12.92
CA LEU A 62 12.11 -20.44 -11.47
C LEU A 62 13.35 -19.96 -10.71
N SER A 63 14.53 -20.46 -11.10
CA SER A 63 15.80 -20.07 -10.49
C SER A 63 16.14 -18.60 -10.78
N GLU A 64 15.86 -18.12 -12.00
CA GLU A 64 16.03 -16.70 -12.36
C GLU A 64 15.13 -15.80 -11.49
N ARG A 65 13.86 -16.16 -11.31
CA ARG A 65 12.92 -15.41 -10.46
C ARG A 65 13.34 -15.43 -8.99
N ALA A 66 13.79 -16.57 -8.49
CA ALA A 66 14.28 -16.67 -7.11
C ALA A 66 15.47 -15.72 -6.87
N LEU A 67 16.39 -15.59 -7.83
CA LEU A 67 17.51 -14.64 -7.74
C LEU A 67 17.04 -13.18 -7.75
N GLN A 68 16.08 -12.83 -8.61
CA GLN A 68 15.50 -11.48 -8.64
C GLN A 68 14.83 -11.11 -7.32
N VAL A 69 14.12 -12.06 -6.71
CA VAL A 69 13.52 -11.87 -5.37
C VAL A 69 14.61 -11.71 -4.31
N GLN A 70 15.69 -12.49 -4.34
CA GLN A 70 16.81 -12.34 -3.40
C GLN A 70 17.48 -10.97 -3.51
N LEU A 71 17.69 -10.44 -4.73
CA LEU A 71 18.24 -9.10 -4.93
C LEU A 71 17.31 -8.02 -4.36
N ALA A 72 16.00 -8.13 -4.58
CA ALA A 72 15.03 -7.19 -4.02
C ALA A 72 14.93 -7.30 -2.48
N GLU A 73 15.02 -8.50 -1.92
CA GLU A 73 15.08 -8.75 -0.47
C GLU A 73 16.32 -8.11 0.16
N GLN A 74 17.48 -8.15 -0.51
CA GLN A 74 18.68 -7.45 -0.06
C GLN A 74 18.48 -5.93 -0.03
N ALA A 75 17.82 -5.35 -1.04
CA ALA A 75 17.50 -3.92 -1.06
C ALA A 75 16.58 -3.53 0.12
N VAL A 76 15.56 -4.34 0.42
CA VAL A 76 14.71 -4.15 1.60
C VAL A 76 15.54 -4.23 2.89
N SER A 77 16.39 -5.25 3.01
CA SER A 77 17.25 -5.45 4.18
C SER A 77 18.19 -4.26 4.41
N GLN A 78 18.74 -3.66 3.34
CA GLN A 78 19.56 -2.46 3.43
C GLN A 78 18.75 -1.26 3.96
N GLN A 79 17.51 -1.07 3.50
CA GLN A 79 16.65 0.02 4.02
C GLN A 79 16.25 -0.20 5.48
N LEU A 80 15.99 -1.46 5.87
CA LEU A 80 15.70 -1.83 7.26
C LEU A 80 16.90 -1.64 8.19
N ALA A 81 18.12 -1.94 7.73
CA ALA A 81 19.34 -1.70 8.50
C ALA A 81 19.63 -0.20 8.68
N ALA A 82 19.21 0.62 7.73
CA ALA A 82 19.30 2.07 7.79
C ALA A 82 18.17 2.74 8.59
N LEU A 83 17.13 1.99 8.99
CA LEU A 83 16.13 2.48 9.94
C LEU A 83 16.77 2.50 11.33
N ASP A 84 16.79 3.68 11.94
CA ASP A 84 17.29 3.83 13.31
C ASP A 84 16.29 3.21 14.30
N LEU A 85 16.46 1.91 14.57
CA LEU A 85 15.64 1.14 15.50
C LEU A 85 15.80 1.58 16.98
N HIS A 86 16.83 2.36 17.27
CA HIS A 86 17.20 2.80 18.63
C HIS A 86 17.17 4.33 18.80
N GLY A 87 16.79 5.05 17.76
CA GLY A 87 16.75 6.51 17.70
C GLY A 87 15.55 7.16 18.38
N GLN A 88 15.24 8.38 17.94
CA GLN A 88 14.11 9.14 18.46
C GLN A 88 12.78 8.37 18.28
N PRO A 89 11.87 8.44 19.27
CA PRO A 89 10.63 7.68 19.25
C PRO A 89 9.78 8.03 18.03
N MET A 90 9.60 7.08 17.12
CA MET A 90 8.62 7.18 16.05
C MET A 90 7.21 6.98 16.63
N ALA A 91 6.26 7.82 16.22
CA ALA A 91 4.86 7.60 16.56
C ALA A 91 4.39 6.23 16.03
N ASN A 92 3.73 5.43 16.87
CA ASN A 92 3.20 4.09 16.52
C ASN A 92 4.24 3.05 16.02
N ALA A 93 5.52 3.20 16.40
CA ALA A 93 6.62 2.31 15.99
C ALA A 93 6.33 0.81 16.21
N SER A 94 5.60 0.45 17.28
CA SER A 94 5.25 -0.95 17.59
C SER A 94 4.49 -1.65 16.47
N ARG A 95 3.52 -0.98 15.84
CA ARG A 95 2.75 -1.57 14.73
C ARG A 95 3.60 -1.76 13.50
N LEU A 96 4.37 -0.73 13.14
CA LEU A 96 5.33 -0.78 12.04
C LEU A 96 6.32 -1.93 12.22
N PHE A 97 6.93 -2.07 13.41
CA PHE A 97 7.86 -3.17 13.69
C PHE A 97 7.19 -4.53 13.65
N SER A 98 5.93 -4.64 14.08
CA SER A 98 5.15 -5.87 13.94
C SER A 98 4.92 -6.23 12.47
N ARG A 99 4.67 -5.23 11.60
CA ARG A 99 4.55 -5.44 10.14
C ARG A 99 5.88 -5.86 9.51
N ILE A 100 6.97 -5.21 9.89
CA ILE A 100 8.32 -5.56 9.43
C ILE A 100 8.67 -6.99 9.83
N ALA A 101 8.39 -7.39 11.08
CA ALA A 101 8.59 -8.77 11.53
C ALA A 101 7.77 -9.78 10.71
N GLY A 102 6.51 -9.44 10.39
CA GLY A 102 5.68 -10.25 9.49
C GLY A 102 6.27 -10.39 8.08
N VAL A 103 6.77 -9.30 7.50
CA VAL A 103 7.48 -9.32 6.20
C VAL A 103 8.68 -10.25 6.25
N LEU A 104 9.59 -10.07 7.21
CA LEU A 104 10.78 -10.90 7.37
C LEU A 104 10.44 -12.38 7.58
N HIS A 105 9.44 -12.67 8.40
CA HIS A 105 8.96 -14.04 8.59
C HIS A 105 8.42 -14.64 7.28
N SER A 106 7.59 -13.89 6.54
CA SER A 106 7.02 -14.38 5.28
C SER A 106 8.09 -14.73 4.24
N LEU A 107 9.16 -13.93 4.16
CA LEU A 107 10.31 -14.17 3.27
C LEU A 107 11.05 -15.45 3.64
N SER A 108 11.21 -15.74 4.94
CA SER A 108 11.84 -16.98 5.42
C SER A 108 11.10 -18.26 4.98
N THR A 109 9.82 -18.14 4.60
CA THR A 109 9.01 -19.29 4.13
C THR A 109 9.19 -19.60 2.65
N LEU A 110 9.74 -18.66 1.85
CA LEU A 110 9.87 -18.79 0.40
C LEU A 110 10.77 -19.96 -0.04
N PRO A 111 11.93 -20.23 0.58
CA PRO A 111 12.77 -21.36 0.18
C PRO A 111 12.04 -22.70 0.24
N SER A 112 11.25 -22.93 1.30
CA SER A 112 10.43 -24.15 1.44
C SER A 112 9.34 -24.22 0.38
N LEU A 113 8.66 -23.10 0.10
CA LEU A 113 7.66 -23.04 -0.97
C LEU A 113 8.29 -23.36 -2.34
N ARG A 114 9.44 -22.76 -2.65
CA ARG A 114 10.17 -23.01 -3.90
C ARG A 114 10.56 -24.48 -4.06
N ALA A 115 11.05 -25.12 -3.00
CA ALA A 115 11.37 -26.54 -3.02
C ALA A 115 10.14 -27.42 -3.29
N GLN A 116 9.00 -27.10 -2.67
CA GLN A 116 7.73 -27.81 -2.92
C GLN A 116 7.25 -27.62 -4.37
N VAL A 117 7.35 -26.39 -4.90
CA VAL A 117 7.00 -26.08 -6.30
C VAL A 117 7.87 -26.88 -7.26
N GLN A 118 9.19 -26.84 -7.09
CA GLN A 118 10.14 -27.56 -7.94
C GLN A 118 9.91 -29.07 -7.93
N ALA A 119 9.67 -29.64 -6.75
CA ALA A 119 9.38 -31.06 -6.55
C ALA A 119 7.96 -31.47 -6.97
N LEU A 120 7.12 -30.54 -7.43
CA LEU A 120 5.70 -30.77 -7.76
C LEU A 120 4.91 -31.39 -6.59
N SER A 121 5.32 -31.13 -5.34
CA SER A 121 4.70 -31.71 -4.14
C SER A 121 3.60 -30.84 -3.54
N ILE A 122 3.39 -29.64 -4.07
CA ILE A 122 2.30 -28.72 -3.73
C ILE A 122 1.36 -28.57 -4.93
N GLN A 123 0.06 -28.50 -4.68
CA GLN A 123 -0.92 -28.25 -5.72
C GLN A 123 -0.89 -26.78 -6.17
N GLN A 124 -1.18 -26.54 -7.45
CA GLN A 124 -1.17 -25.20 -8.04
C GLN A 124 -2.01 -24.17 -7.25
N PRO A 125 -3.27 -24.44 -6.85
CA PRO A 125 -4.05 -23.48 -6.09
C PRO A 125 -3.43 -23.11 -4.75
N ASP A 126 -2.85 -24.08 -4.04
CA ASP A 126 -2.22 -23.88 -2.73
C ASP A 126 -0.95 -23.05 -2.85
N ALA A 127 -0.12 -23.32 -3.87
CA ALA A 127 1.06 -22.51 -4.15
C ALA A 127 0.68 -21.05 -4.46
N MET A 128 -0.36 -20.84 -5.27
CA MET A 128 -0.83 -19.49 -5.60
C MET A 128 -1.36 -18.76 -4.37
N SER A 129 -2.09 -19.46 -3.50
CA SER A 129 -2.55 -18.92 -2.21
C SER A 129 -1.37 -18.47 -1.34
N ARG A 130 -0.34 -19.32 -1.18
CA ARG A 130 0.84 -18.99 -0.38
C ARG A 130 1.64 -17.80 -0.92
N TYR A 131 1.86 -17.70 -2.23
CA TYR A 131 2.50 -16.52 -2.82
C TYR A 131 1.65 -15.25 -2.62
N SER A 132 0.34 -15.35 -2.79
CA SER A 132 -0.58 -14.21 -2.62
C SER A 132 -0.58 -13.72 -1.17
N GLU A 133 -0.49 -14.64 -0.20
CA GLU A 133 -0.38 -14.31 1.23
C GLU A 133 0.92 -13.57 1.54
N VAL A 134 2.07 -14.00 0.98
CA VAL A 134 3.34 -13.28 1.12
C VAL A 134 3.20 -11.85 0.56
N ILE A 135 2.63 -11.69 -0.63
CA ILE A 135 2.43 -10.37 -1.26
C ILE A 135 1.52 -9.48 -0.38
N ARG A 136 0.43 -10.04 0.17
CA ARG A 136 -0.51 -9.33 1.04
C ARG A 136 0.16 -8.82 2.32
N ILE A 137 1.03 -9.61 2.93
CA ILE A 137 1.82 -9.21 4.12
C ILE A 137 2.70 -7.98 3.80
N HIS A 138 3.31 -7.95 2.60
CA HIS A 138 4.14 -6.82 2.17
C HIS A 138 3.31 -5.57 1.85
N LEU A 139 2.15 -5.72 1.19
CA LEU A 139 1.22 -4.61 0.97
C LEU A 139 0.73 -3.98 2.28
N ALA A 140 0.53 -4.78 3.33
CA ALA A 140 0.13 -4.29 4.63
C ALA A 140 1.20 -3.40 5.31
N LEU A 141 2.48 -3.58 5.00
CA LEU A 141 3.55 -2.68 5.45
C LEU A 141 3.45 -1.31 4.77
N VAL A 142 3.19 -1.27 3.47
CA VAL A 142 2.99 -0.02 2.71
C VAL A 142 1.78 0.75 3.27
N PHE A 143 0.70 0.05 3.60
CA PHE A 143 -0.47 0.65 4.25
C PHE A 143 -0.14 1.25 5.63
N GLU A 144 0.61 0.53 6.47
CA GLU A 144 0.99 1.04 7.80
C GLU A 144 1.92 2.27 7.70
N ALA A 145 2.78 2.35 6.68
CA ALA A 145 3.56 3.54 6.39
C ALA A 145 2.67 4.75 6.05
N ALA A 146 1.57 4.55 5.32
CA ALA A 146 0.60 5.61 5.02
C ALA A 146 -0.15 6.10 6.28
N ASP A 147 -0.56 5.16 7.16
CA ASP A 147 -1.31 5.45 8.40
C ASP A 147 -0.47 6.22 9.45
N THR A 148 0.83 5.97 9.46
CA THR A 148 1.77 6.57 10.42
C THR A 148 2.41 7.87 9.93
N SER A 149 2.13 8.28 8.69
CA SER A 149 2.68 9.51 8.12
C SER A 149 2.12 10.76 8.82
N GLY A 150 3.02 11.68 9.15
CA GLY A 150 2.71 12.97 9.77
C GLY A 150 2.60 14.13 8.78
N ASP A 151 2.83 13.89 7.48
CA ASP A 151 2.71 14.93 6.45
C ASP A 151 1.55 14.60 5.48
N PRO A 152 0.61 15.53 5.25
CA PRO A 152 -0.54 15.29 4.37
C PRO A 152 -0.17 14.94 2.94
N SER A 153 0.85 15.57 2.37
CA SER A 153 1.25 15.37 0.96
C SER A 153 1.86 13.99 0.79
N VAL A 154 2.74 13.59 1.71
CA VAL A 154 3.34 12.25 1.73
C VAL A 154 2.26 11.17 1.96
N SER A 155 1.31 11.42 2.87
CA SER A 155 0.21 10.48 3.15
C SER A 155 -0.67 10.24 1.93
N ARG A 156 -0.96 11.28 1.13
CA ARG A 156 -1.68 11.13 -0.14
C ARG A 156 -0.90 10.31 -1.17
N ALA A 157 0.39 10.61 -1.35
CA ALA A 157 1.24 9.87 -2.27
C ALA A 157 1.31 8.38 -1.89
N LEU A 158 1.46 8.07 -0.60
CA LEU A 158 1.43 6.70 -0.09
C LEU A 158 0.07 6.02 -0.28
N LEU A 159 -1.04 6.74 -0.06
CA LEU A 159 -2.39 6.20 -0.27
C LEU A 159 -2.66 5.91 -1.76
N ALA A 160 -2.22 6.80 -2.66
CA ALA A 160 -2.31 6.59 -4.10
C ALA A 160 -1.49 5.36 -4.51
N MET A 161 -0.23 5.28 -4.06
CA MET A 161 0.67 4.18 -4.33
C MET A 161 0.10 2.84 -3.81
N PHE A 162 -0.28 2.75 -2.54
CA PHE A 162 -0.89 1.56 -1.96
C PHE A 162 -2.15 1.13 -2.74
N SER A 163 -3.04 2.07 -3.04
CA SER A 163 -4.28 1.76 -3.76
C SER A 163 -4.01 1.20 -5.15
N PHE A 164 -3.04 1.78 -5.86
CA PHE A 164 -2.65 1.32 -7.19
C PHE A 164 -1.99 -0.07 -7.14
N MET A 165 -1.05 -0.29 -6.23
CA MET A 165 -0.39 -1.58 -6.02
C MET A 165 -1.39 -2.69 -5.69
N GLN A 166 -2.37 -2.39 -4.84
CA GLN A 166 -3.45 -3.32 -4.51
C GLN A 166 -4.34 -3.62 -5.73
N GLY A 167 -4.67 -2.61 -6.54
CA GLY A 167 -5.39 -2.79 -7.80
C GLY A 167 -4.64 -3.68 -8.78
N LYS A 168 -3.33 -3.48 -8.93
CA LYS A 168 -2.44 -4.33 -9.76
C LYS A 168 -2.41 -5.77 -9.26
N GLU A 169 -2.33 -5.98 -7.94
CA GLU A 169 -2.38 -7.32 -7.35
C GLU A 169 -3.71 -8.02 -7.65
N LEU A 170 -4.84 -7.32 -7.51
CA LEU A 170 -6.15 -7.86 -7.86
C LEU A 170 -6.30 -8.15 -9.37
N ALA A 171 -5.67 -7.35 -10.24
CA ALA A 171 -5.62 -7.63 -11.67
C ALA A 171 -4.82 -8.91 -11.98
N ALA A 172 -3.74 -9.17 -11.23
CA ALA A 172 -2.98 -10.42 -11.34
C ALA A 172 -3.79 -11.64 -10.87
N GLN A 173 -4.65 -11.49 -9.85
CA GLN A 173 -5.60 -12.51 -9.43
C GLN A 173 -6.71 -12.73 -10.47
N GLU A 174 -7.23 -11.66 -11.08
CA GLU A 174 -8.17 -11.74 -12.21
C GLU A 174 -7.57 -12.54 -13.37
N ARG A 175 -6.31 -12.28 -13.73
CA ARG A 175 -5.60 -13.05 -14.76
C ARG A 175 -5.61 -14.55 -14.45
N ALA A 176 -5.24 -14.93 -13.23
CA ALA A 176 -5.16 -16.33 -12.83
C ALA A 176 -6.53 -17.02 -12.89
N LEU A 177 -7.56 -16.37 -12.35
CA LEU A 177 -8.93 -16.90 -12.35
C LEU A 177 -9.52 -16.99 -13.76
N GLY A 178 -9.29 -15.95 -14.58
CA GLY A 178 -9.68 -15.93 -15.99
C GLY A 178 -9.02 -17.05 -16.79
N ALA A 179 -7.71 -17.28 -16.59
CA ALA A 179 -6.99 -18.34 -17.28
C ALA A 179 -7.55 -19.73 -16.95
N ALA A 180 -7.91 -19.96 -15.68
CA ALA A 180 -8.56 -21.21 -15.26
C ALA A 180 -9.92 -21.40 -15.94
N GLY A 181 -10.79 -20.38 -15.94
CA GLY A 181 -12.11 -20.44 -16.58
C GLY A 181 -12.03 -20.61 -18.10
N PHE A 182 -11.10 -19.94 -18.77
CA PHE A 182 -10.89 -20.09 -20.22
C PHE A 182 -10.35 -21.48 -20.58
N THR A 183 -9.44 -22.03 -19.78
CA THR A 183 -8.95 -23.40 -19.97
C THR A 183 -10.06 -24.44 -19.78
N ALA A 184 -10.93 -24.24 -18.78
CA ALA A 184 -12.09 -25.09 -18.53
C ALA A 184 -13.22 -24.90 -19.56
N ARG A 185 -13.14 -23.86 -20.41
CA ARG A 185 -14.19 -23.40 -21.34
C ARG A 185 -15.53 -23.03 -20.68
N HIS A 186 -15.56 -22.94 -19.36
CA HIS A 186 -16.73 -22.51 -18.62
C HIS A 186 -16.29 -21.72 -17.39
N PHE A 187 -17.12 -20.76 -17.02
CA PHE A 187 -17.03 -20.08 -15.73
C PHE A 187 -18.18 -20.61 -14.89
N ASP A 188 -17.88 -21.50 -13.95
CA ASP A 188 -18.89 -21.92 -12.98
C ASP A 188 -19.34 -20.74 -12.11
N GLU A 189 -20.44 -20.91 -11.39
CA GLU A 189 -21.05 -19.83 -10.59
C GLU A 189 -20.06 -19.26 -9.56
N GLN A 190 -19.27 -20.11 -8.91
CA GLN A 190 -18.33 -19.68 -7.89
C GLN A 190 -17.19 -18.84 -8.49
N THR A 191 -16.58 -19.33 -9.56
CA THR A 191 -15.49 -18.67 -10.30
C THR A 191 -15.96 -17.35 -10.89
N HIS A 192 -17.17 -17.34 -11.47
CA HIS A 192 -17.78 -16.13 -12.01
C HIS A 192 -18.01 -15.05 -10.95
N GLN A 193 -18.57 -15.42 -9.80
CA GLN A 193 -18.78 -14.49 -8.69
C GLN A 193 -17.45 -13.97 -8.13
N GLN A 194 -16.43 -14.82 -8.02
CA GLN A 194 -15.08 -14.40 -7.62
C GLN A 194 -14.48 -13.40 -8.62
N LEU A 195 -14.63 -13.64 -9.92
CA LEU A 195 -14.16 -12.75 -10.96
C LEU A 195 -14.82 -11.37 -10.85
N LEU A 196 -16.16 -11.32 -10.78
CA LEU A 196 -16.88 -10.06 -10.59
C LEU A 196 -16.44 -9.33 -9.31
N ALA A 197 -16.21 -10.08 -8.23
CA ALA A 197 -15.75 -9.51 -6.98
C ALA A 197 -14.37 -8.84 -7.12
N LEU A 198 -13.44 -9.45 -7.86
CA LEU A 198 -12.11 -8.91 -8.16
C LEU A 198 -12.21 -7.65 -9.02
N ILE A 199 -13.04 -7.65 -10.06
CA ILE A 199 -13.24 -6.50 -10.96
C ILE A 199 -13.72 -5.28 -10.18
N VAL A 200 -14.77 -5.44 -9.36
CA VAL A 200 -15.30 -4.35 -8.53
C VAL A 200 -14.28 -3.88 -7.49
N SER A 201 -13.45 -4.78 -6.95
CA SER A 201 -12.40 -4.38 -6.01
C SER A 201 -11.29 -3.58 -6.69
N GLN A 202 -10.91 -3.95 -7.92
CA GLN A 202 -9.96 -3.17 -8.72
C GLN A 202 -10.48 -1.77 -9.00
N GLU A 203 -11.75 -1.63 -9.40
CA GLU A 203 -12.36 -0.31 -9.65
C GLU A 203 -12.27 0.60 -8.42
N ARG A 204 -12.56 0.07 -7.22
CA ARG A 204 -12.41 0.84 -5.97
C ARG A 204 -10.97 1.25 -5.70
N CYS A 205 -10.03 0.33 -5.90
CA CYS A 205 -8.60 0.62 -5.78
C CYS A 205 -8.19 1.77 -6.71
N PHE A 206 -8.57 1.68 -7.99
CA PHE A 206 -8.21 2.70 -8.99
C PHE A 206 -8.98 4.01 -8.82
N GLN A 207 -10.20 3.99 -8.27
CA GLN A 207 -10.94 5.19 -7.89
C GLN A 207 -10.22 5.95 -6.77
N THR A 208 -9.83 5.27 -5.69
CA THR A 208 -9.06 5.92 -4.62
C THR A 208 -7.69 6.38 -5.12
N PHE A 209 -7.01 5.60 -5.96
CA PHE A 209 -5.79 6.08 -6.62
C PHE A 209 -6.07 7.39 -7.38
N THR A 210 -7.16 7.45 -8.15
CA THR A 210 -7.49 8.62 -8.96
C THR A 210 -7.75 9.87 -8.12
N GLU A 211 -8.33 9.69 -6.93
CA GLU A 211 -8.62 10.77 -5.98
C GLU A 211 -7.36 11.40 -5.37
N PHE A 212 -6.30 10.62 -5.16
CA PHE A 212 -5.11 11.06 -4.42
C PHE A 212 -3.83 11.18 -5.26
N ALA A 213 -3.82 10.67 -6.50
CA ALA A 213 -2.63 10.62 -7.34
C ALA A 213 -2.17 11.99 -7.85
N ASP A 214 -0.85 12.13 -8.02
CA ASP A 214 -0.22 13.25 -8.73
C ASP A 214 -0.73 13.31 -10.19
N PRO A 215 -0.93 14.51 -10.77
CA PRO A 215 -1.43 14.68 -12.14
C PRO A 215 -0.62 13.93 -13.21
N ARG A 216 0.70 13.75 -13.02
CA ARG A 216 1.55 12.99 -13.95
C ARG A 216 1.22 11.50 -13.90
N CYS A 217 1.01 10.95 -12.70
CA CYS A 217 0.57 9.56 -12.53
C CYS A 217 -0.81 9.34 -13.13
N LEU A 218 -1.73 10.30 -12.96
CA LEU A 218 -3.06 10.25 -13.57
C LEU A 218 -3.01 10.26 -15.10
N ALA A 219 -2.22 11.16 -15.68
CA ALA A 219 -2.07 11.25 -17.13
C ALA A 219 -1.49 9.95 -17.71
N LEU A 220 -0.45 9.41 -17.06
CA LEU A 220 0.14 8.14 -17.46
C LEU A 220 -0.86 6.97 -17.32
N TRP A 221 -1.65 6.94 -16.23
CA TRP A 221 -2.68 5.93 -16.05
C TRP A 221 -3.78 6.00 -17.12
N GLN A 222 -4.24 7.20 -17.47
CA GLN A 222 -5.20 7.41 -18.56
C GLN A 222 -4.65 6.97 -19.91
N GLN A 223 -3.35 7.20 -20.17
CA GLN A 223 -2.68 6.71 -21.36
C GLN A 223 -2.64 5.18 -21.38
N GLN A 224 -2.34 4.53 -20.26
CA GLN A 224 -2.35 3.06 -20.17
C GLN A 224 -3.76 2.49 -20.39
N LEU A 225 -4.80 3.08 -19.77
CA LEU A 225 -6.19 2.68 -20.01
C LEU A 225 -6.62 2.83 -21.48
N SER A 226 -6.11 3.84 -22.17
CA SER A 226 -6.39 4.05 -23.60
C SER A 226 -5.61 3.09 -24.49
N ALA A 227 -4.47 2.58 -24.01
CA ALA A 227 -3.65 1.59 -24.68
C ALA A 227 -4.10 0.14 -24.39
N ASP A 228 -4.95 -0.08 -23.38
CA ASP A 228 -5.53 -1.39 -23.09
C ASP A 228 -6.22 -1.95 -24.35
N SER A 229 -5.85 -3.18 -24.71
CA SER A 229 -6.33 -3.78 -25.95
C SER A 229 -7.86 -3.97 -25.91
N SER A 230 -8.53 -3.70 -27.03
CA SER A 230 -9.94 -4.05 -27.21
C SER A 230 -10.21 -5.56 -27.01
N GLU A 231 -9.15 -6.37 -27.15
CA GLU A 231 -9.15 -7.78 -26.83
C GLU A 231 -9.29 -8.09 -25.33
N PHE A 232 -8.60 -7.35 -24.45
CA PHE A 232 -8.77 -7.50 -23.00
C PHE A 232 -10.23 -7.29 -22.60
N GLU A 233 -10.85 -6.19 -23.05
CA GLU A 233 -12.26 -5.89 -22.78
C GLU A 233 -13.21 -6.96 -23.35
N ARG A 234 -12.90 -7.49 -24.54
CA ARG A 234 -13.66 -8.59 -25.14
C ARG A 234 -13.60 -9.85 -24.27
N PHE A 235 -12.41 -10.26 -23.82
CA PHE A 235 -12.28 -11.42 -22.94
C PHE A 235 -12.95 -11.22 -21.60
N ARG A 236 -12.77 -10.04 -20.99
CA ARG A 236 -13.42 -9.69 -19.73
C ARG A 236 -14.94 -9.78 -19.86
N ARG A 237 -15.53 -9.30 -20.96
CA ARG A 237 -16.96 -9.45 -21.25
C ARG A 237 -17.39 -10.91 -21.38
N ILE A 238 -16.63 -11.74 -22.11
CA ILE A 238 -16.94 -13.17 -22.25
C ILE A 238 -16.99 -13.83 -20.87
N ALA A 239 -15.97 -13.59 -20.05
CA ALA A 239 -15.90 -14.15 -18.69
C ALA A 239 -17.06 -13.66 -17.80
N CYS A 240 -17.38 -12.35 -17.84
CA CYS A 240 -18.48 -11.77 -17.06
C CYS A 240 -19.89 -12.22 -17.52
N THR A 241 -20.06 -12.55 -18.80
CA THR A 241 -21.33 -13.07 -19.33
C THR A 241 -21.43 -14.59 -19.25
N ARG A 242 -20.34 -15.26 -18.84
CA ARG A 242 -20.17 -16.72 -18.88
C ARG A 242 -20.41 -17.30 -20.28
N ALA A 243 -20.19 -16.49 -21.32
CA ALA A 243 -20.32 -16.94 -22.69
C ALA A 243 -19.23 -17.96 -23.02
N THR A 244 -19.54 -18.95 -23.86
CA THR A 244 -18.54 -19.90 -24.32
C THR A 244 -17.59 -19.21 -25.31
N PRO A 245 -16.27 -19.23 -25.07
CA PRO A 245 -15.32 -18.65 -26.00
C PRO A 245 -15.33 -19.41 -27.34
N SER A 246 -15.29 -18.66 -28.44
CA SER A 246 -15.03 -19.20 -29.77
C SER A 246 -13.53 -19.49 -29.94
N GLY A 247 -13.18 -20.63 -30.53
CA GLY A 247 -11.79 -21.08 -30.71
C GLY A 247 -11.39 -22.25 -29.80
N GLU A 248 -10.14 -22.68 -29.93
CA GLU A 248 -9.56 -23.72 -29.06
C GLU A 248 -9.27 -23.17 -27.66
N ALA A 249 -9.54 -23.97 -26.63
CA ALA A 249 -9.41 -23.55 -25.23
C ALA A 249 -8.00 -23.09 -24.86
N SER A 250 -6.98 -23.82 -25.35
CA SER A 250 -5.58 -23.52 -25.09
C SER A 250 -5.16 -22.18 -25.69
N ASP A 251 -5.60 -21.88 -26.92
CA ASP A 251 -5.29 -20.62 -27.59
C ASP A 251 -5.97 -19.44 -26.90
N VAL A 252 -7.24 -19.60 -26.52
CA VAL A 252 -7.99 -18.57 -25.80
C VAL A 252 -7.36 -18.25 -24.43
N ALA A 253 -6.99 -19.27 -23.66
CA ALA A 253 -6.37 -19.07 -22.35
C ALA A 253 -4.98 -18.41 -22.46
N LEU A 254 -4.20 -18.77 -23.48
CA LEU A 254 -2.90 -18.16 -23.74
C LEU A 254 -3.04 -16.69 -24.15
N ARG A 255 -3.95 -16.37 -25.07
CA ARG A 255 -4.21 -14.97 -25.47
C ARG A 255 -4.70 -14.12 -24.31
N TRP A 256 -5.59 -14.65 -23.45
CA TRP A 256 -5.98 -13.98 -22.21
C TRP A 256 -4.77 -13.69 -21.31
N PHE A 257 -3.89 -14.69 -21.13
CA PHE A 257 -2.69 -14.54 -20.34
C PHE A 257 -1.78 -13.44 -20.91
N ASP A 258 -1.60 -13.38 -22.23
CA ASP A 258 -0.74 -12.39 -22.89
C ASP A 258 -1.29 -10.97 -22.72
N VAL A 259 -2.57 -10.74 -23.03
CA VAL A 259 -3.15 -9.38 -22.94
C VAL A 259 -3.23 -8.88 -21.50
N THR A 260 -3.50 -9.76 -20.53
CA THR A 260 -3.50 -9.38 -19.11
C THR A 260 -2.09 -9.18 -18.57
N THR A 261 -1.10 -9.91 -19.07
CA THR A 261 0.31 -9.67 -18.72
C THR A 261 0.77 -8.32 -19.24
N ALA A 262 0.47 -7.98 -20.50
CA ALA A 262 0.77 -6.66 -21.06
C ALA A 262 0.13 -5.52 -20.25
N ARG A 263 -1.13 -5.69 -19.82
CA ARG A 263 -1.82 -4.72 -18.95
C ARG A 263 -1.14 -4.55 -17.59
N ILE A 264 -0.73 -5.65 -16.94
CA ILE A 264 -0.01 -5.61 -15.65
C ILE A 264 1.37 -4.96 -15.81
N ASP A 265 2.06 -5.23 -16.92
CA ASP A 265 3.34 -4.60 -17.23
C ASP A 265 3.15 -3.08 -17.47
N GLY A 266 2.08 -2.66 -18.14
CA GLY A 266 1.69 -1.25 -18.24
C GLY A 266 1.39 -0.60 -16.89
N MET A 267 0.73 -1.32 -15.98
CA MET A 267 0.52 -0.87 -14.60
C MET A 267 1.85 -0.72 -13.85
N LYS A 268 2.84 -1.58 -14.08
CA LYS A 268 4.16 -1.46 -13.44
C LYS A 268 4.83 -0.12 -13.78
N ILE A 269 4.71 0.37 -15.01
CA ILE A 269 5.25 1.68 -15.41
C ILE A 269 4.63 2.82 -14.58
N VAL A 270 3.33 2.75 -14.29
CA VAL A 270 2.65 3.74 -13.43
C VAL A 270 3.10 3.62 -11.97
N GLU A 271 3.28 2.39 -11.47
CA GLU A 271 3.83 2.13 -10.13
C GLU A 271 5.25 2.69 -9.96
N ASP A 272 6.11 2.57 -10.97
CA ASP A 272 7.45 3.15 -10.95
C ASP A 272 7.41 4.68 -10.85
N LEU A 273 6.51 5.33 -11.63
CA LEU A 273 6.32 6.78 -11.51
C LEU A 273 5.76 7.19 -10.14
N LEU A 274 4.88 6.39 -9.54
CA LEU A 274 4.38 6.63 -8.18
C LEU A 274 5.50 6.60 -7.14
N GLU A 275 6.47 5.70 -7.27
CA GLU A 275 7.64 5.61 -6.41
C GLU A 275 8.55 6.85 -6.54
N ASP A 276 8.78 7.31 -7.77
CA ASP A 276 9.52 8.54 -8.04
C ASP A 276 8.83 9.77 -7.45
N VAL A 277 7.51 9.87 -7.64
CA VAL A 277 6.69 10.97 -7.10
C VAL A 277 6.71 10.98 -5.58
N LEU A 278 6.61 9.82 -4.93
CA LEU A 278 6.70 9.72 -3.47
C LEU A 278 8.06 10.22 -2.97
N THR A 279 9.14 9.78 -3.61
CA THR A 279 10.51 10.17 -3.25
C THR A 279 10.71 11.68 -3.42
N GLU A 280 10.25 12.25 -4.53
CA GLU A 280 10.35 13.69 -4.79
C GLU A 280 9.48 14.49 -3.82
N CYS A 281 8.27 14.02 -3.51
CA CYS A 281 7.39 14.65 -2.51
C CYS A 281 8.09 14.73 -1.14
N CYS A 282 8.67 13.63 -0.66
CA CYS A 282 9.40 13.63 0.60
C CYS A 282 10.58 14.62 0.58
N ARG A 283 11.39 14.63 -0.50
CA ARG A 283 12.52 15.56 -0.64
C ARG A 283 12.09 17.03 -0.70
N GLN A 284 11.02 17.31 -1.44
CA GLN A 284 10.52 18.68 -1.57
C GLN A 284 10.00 19.20 -0.23
N ARG A 285 9.25 18.38 0.53
CA ARG A 285 8.77 18.77 1.87
C ARG A 285 9.91 19.03 2.84
N ILE A 286 10.99 18.25 2.80
CA ILE A 286 12.21 18.51 3.58
C ILE A 286 12.81 19.87 3.22
N ARG A 287 13.04 20.13 1.92
CA ARG A 287 13.59 21.42 1.45
C ARG A 287 12.69 22.61 1.83
N ASP A 288 11.38 22.44 1.78
CA ASP A 288 10.42 23.48 2.16
C ASP A 288 10.50 23.79 3.67
N ALA A 289 10.57 22.74 4.49
CA ALA A 289 10.70 22.87 5.95
C ALA A 289 12.04 23.48 6.35
N GLU A 290 13.14 23.11 5.69
CA GLU A 290 14.48 23.69 5.90
C GLU A 290 14.48 25.18 5.57
N ARG A 291 14.00 25.57 4.37
CA ARG A 291 13.90 26.98 3.97
C ARG A 291 13.01 27.81 4.91
N ALA A 292 11.86 27.28 5.30
CA ALA A 292 10.98 27.94 6.26
C ALA A 292 11.66 28.11 7.63
N GLY A 293 12.43 27.10 8.07
CA GLY A 293 13.21 27.16 9.31
C GLY A 293 14.32 28.22 9.26
N GLU A 294 15.01 28.37 8.13
CA GLU A 294 16.03 29.40 7.92
C GLU A 294 15.43 30.81 7.96
N LEU A 295 14.32 31.04 7.24
CA LEU A 295 13.61 32.33 7.26
C LEU A 295 13.14 32.67 8.68
N GLN A 296 12.57 31.71 9.39
CA GLN A 296 12.09 31.91 10.75
C GLN A 296 13.25 32.19 11.74
N GLN A 297 14.42 31.57 11.54
CA GLN A 297 15.62 31.91 12.31
C GLN A 297 16.11 33.34 12.04
N GLN A 298 16.03 33.80 10.78
CA GLN A 298 16.39 35.18 10.43
C GLN A 298 15.42 36.18 11.04
N GLU A 299 14.11 35.93 10.98
CA GLU A 299 13.09 36.76 11.63
C GLU A 299 13.32 36.84 13.13
N ILE A 300 13.58 35.71 13.80
CA ILE A 300 13.92 35.66 15.23
C ILE A 300 15.20 36.44 15.53
N GLY A 301 16.20 36.39 14.64
CA GLY A 301 17.44 37.15 14.78
C GLY A 301 17.25 38.67 14.67
N GLN A 302 16.20 39.13 13.99
CA GLN A 302 15.85 40.54 13.85
C GLN A 302 15.03 41.08 15.03
N ILE A 303 14.45 40.20 15.86
CA ILE A 303 13.73 40.59 17.08
C ILE A 303 14.73 41.20 18.06
N PRO A 304 14.56 42.47 18.49
CA PRO A 304 15.46 43.13 19.43
C PRO A 304 15.68 42.28 20.69
N ARG A 305 16.92 41.88 20.96
CA ARG A 305 17.27 41.16 22.20
C ARG A 305 17.24 42.11 23.38
N HIS A 306 16.57 41.71 24.45
CA HIS A 306 16.45 42.51 25.66
C HIS A 306 17.83 42.72 26.30
N ASP A 307 18.17 43.97 26.63
CA ASP A 307 19.34 44.30 27.43
C ASP A 307 19.10 43.80 28.88
N PRO A 308 20.03 43.06 29.52
CA PRO A 308 19.80 42.47 30.86
C PRO A 308 19.51 43.51 31.96
N HIS A 309 19.82 44.78 31.72
CA HIS A 309 19.68 45.86 32.70
C HIS A 309 18.23 46.37 32.90
N TYR A 310 17.27 46.02 32.03
CA TYR A 310 15.86 46.43 32.13
C TYR A 310 14.93 45.23 32.38
N ALA A 311 15.13 44.51 33.48
CA ALA A 311 14.45 43.24 33.76
C ALA A 311 12.93 43.31 34.10
N ALA A 312 12.26 44.46 34.01
CA ALA A 312 10.91 44.61 34.58
C ALA A 312 9.75 44.54 33.57
N LEU A 313 9.94 44.86 32.29
CA LEU A 313 8.83 44.94 31.33
C LEU A 313 9.29 44.51 29.94
N ILE A 314 8.84 43.35 29.46
CA ILE A 314 8.93 43.01 28.04
C ILE A 314 8.16 44.09 27.27
N PRO A 315 8.77 44.82 26.32
CA PRO A 315 8.07 45.77 25.48
C PRO A 315 6.87 45.09 24.81
N PRO A 316 5.66 45.69 24.85
CA PRO A 316 4.44 45.05 24.35
C PRO A 316 4.55 44.62 22.88
N GLN A 317 5.36 45.34 22.08
CA GLN A 317 5.64 45.00 20.69
C GLN A 317 6.42 43.68 20.53
N LEU A 318 7.42 43.43 21.39
CA LEU A 318 8.19 42.17 21.39
C LEU A 318 7.32 40.99 21.80
N SER A 319 6.48 41.16 22.81
CA SER A 319 5.53 40.12 23.21
C SER A 319 4.53 39.79 22.11
N ARG A 320 4.07 40.80 21.35
CA ARG A 320 3.14 40.65 20.24
C ARG A 320 3.75 39.90 19.06
N SER A 321 4.97 40.23 18.63
CA SER A 321 5.63 39.52 17.51
C SER A 321 5.92 38.05 17.83
N VAL A 322 6.31 37.74 19.07
CA VAL A 322 6.49 36.34 19.51
C VAL A 322 5.15 35.60 19.54
N LEU A 323 4.09 36.23 20.04
CA LEU A 323 2.75 35.65 20.03
C LEU A 323 2.23 35.41 18.60
N GLU A 324 2.44 36.35 17.69
CA GLU A 324 2.07 36.23 16.27
C GLU A 324 2.75 35.02 15.60
N LEU A 325 4.05 34.81 15.85
CA LEU A 325 4.79 33.63 15.36
C LEU A 325 4.23 32.31 15.92
N VAL A 326 3.94 32.27 17.21
CA VAL A 326 3.36 31.09 17.87
C VAL A 326 1.95 30.81 17.35
N GLU A 327 1.12 31.84 17.16
CA GLU A 327 -0.22 31.70 16.58
C GLU A 327 -0.17 31.20 15.13
N GLN A 328 0.73 31.75 14.31
CA GLN A 328 0.91 31.31 12.93
C GLN A 328 1.29 29.83 12.87
N GLN A 329 2.24 29.41 13.70
CA GLN A 329 2.67 28.02 13.80
C GLN A 329 1.52 27.09 14.25
N SER A 330 0.75 27.52 15.26
CA SER A 330 -0.42 26.77 15.74
C SER A 330 -1.47 26.59 14.66
N ARG A 331 -1.81 27.64 13.90
CA ARG A 331 -2.78 27.57 12.78
C ARG A 331 -2.30 26.64 11.67
N GLN A 332 -1.01 26.67 11.34
CA GLN A 332 -0.42 25.77 10.34
C GLN A 332 -0.56 24.29 10.77
N LEU A 333 -0.23 23.98 12.02
CA LEU A 333 -0.33 22.61 12.56
C LEU A 333 -1.78 22.13 12.58
N GLN A 334 -2.72 22.98 13.01
CA GLN A 334 -4.15 22.64 13.01
C GLN A 334 -4.69 22.33 11.61
N ALA A 335 -4.25 23.08 10.58
CA ALA A 335 -4.64 22.81 9.20
C ALA A 335 -4.11 21.45 8.72
N GLN A 336 -2.84 21.13 9.03
CA GLN A 336 -2.25 19.83 8.70
C GLN A 336 -2.96 18.68 9.42
N ASP A 337 -3.30 18.84 10.70
CA ASP A 337 -4.01 17.84 11.49
C ASP A 337 -5.43 17.57 10.95
N ALA A 338 -6.15 18.61 10.55
CA ALA A 338 -7.48 18.47 9.96
C ALA A 338 -7.43 17.70 8.63
N GLU A 339 -6.42 17.98 7.81
CA GLU A 339 -6.17 17.31 6.54
C GLU A 339 -5.79 15.83 6.74
N LEU A 340 -4.91 15.55 7.70
CA LEU A 340 -4.55 14.19 8.10
C LEU A 340 -5.75 13.42 8.68
N ALA A 341 -6.63 14.06 9.43
CA ALA A 341 -7.84 13.42 9.96
C ALA A 341 -8.76 12.93 8.83
N GLY A 342 -8.90 13.72 7.75
CA GLY A 342 -9.61 13.31 6.55
C GLY A 342 -9.00 12.07 5.90
N LEU A 343 -7.69 12.09 5.65
CA LEU A 343 -6.96 10.96 5.04
C LEU A 343 -6.99 9.70 5.92
N ARG A 344 -6.84 9.87 7.24
CA ARG A 344 -6.93 8.79 8.22
C ARG A 344 -8.31 8.17 8.28
N THR A 345 -9.38 8.89 7.98
CA THR A 345 -10.73 8.31 7.90
C THR A 345 -10.82 7.31 6.75
N THR A 346 -10.33 7.68 5.56
CA THR A 346 -10.26 6.77 4.40
C THR A 346 -9.39 5.55 4.68
N LEU A 347 -8.27 5.73 5.38
CA LEU A 347 -7.42 4.62 5.82
C LEU A 347 -8.13 3.76 6.89
N ALA A 348 -8.81 4.36 7.86
CA ALA A 348 -9.51 3.65 8.92
C ALA A 348 -10.62 2.75 8.37
N GLU A 349 -11.43 3.24 7.44
CA GLU A 349 -12.46 2.43 6.76
C GLU A 349 -11.86 1.19 6.10
N ARG A 350 -10.71 1.34 5.42
CA ARG A 350 -10.00 0.22 4.81
C ARG A 350 -9.42 -0.73 5.85
N LYS A 351 -8.83 -0.21 6.92
CA LYS A 351 -8.24 -1.01 8.00
C LYS A 351 -9.28 -1.89 8.67
N VAL A 352 -10.48 -1.37 8.88
CA VAL A 352 -11.63 -2.11 9.40
C VAL A 352 -12.00 -3.26 8.46
N VAL A 353 -12.10 -3.01 7.16
CA VAL A 353 -12.39 -4.04 6.15
C VAL A 353 -11.28 -5.11 6.12
N GLU A 354 -10.01 -4.72 6.10
CA GLU A 354 -8.89 -5.67 6.14
C GLU A 354 -8.87 -6.54 7.40
N ARG A 355 -9.19 -5.96 8.57
CA ARG A 355 -9.29 -6.71 9.82
C ARG A 355 -10.45 -7.70 9.80
N ALA A 356 -11.60 -7.30 9.29
CA ALA A 356 -12.74 -8.19 9.17
C ALA A 356 -12.46 -9.34 8.18
N LYS A 357 -11.77 -9.06 7.06
CA LYS A 357 -11.28 -10.11 6.16
C LYS A 357 -10.32 -11.06 6.87
N GLY A 358 -9.32 -10.54 7.59
CA GLY A 358 -8.36 -11.34 8.35
C GLY A 358 -9.03 -12.25 9.39
N LEU A 359 -10.06 -11.74 10.09
CA LEU A 359 -10.85 -12.53 11.02
C LEU A 359 -11.58 -13.69 10.32
N LEU A 360 -12.21 -13.41 9.17
CA LEU A 360 -12.89 -14.43 8.37
C LEU A 360 -11.92 -15.49 7.85
N MET A 361 -10.74 -15.08 7.41
CA MET A 361 -9.69 -16.01 6.96
C MET A 361 -9.22 -16.90 8.12
N GLN A 362 -8.99 -16.33 9.30
CA GLN A 362 -8.48 -17.06 10.46
C GLN A 362 -9.51 -18.02 11.06
N HIS A 363 -10.76 -17.59 11.25
CA HIS A 363 -11.78 -18.39 11.94
C HIS A 363 -12.58 -19.30 11.01
N HIS A 364 -12.72 -18.94 9.73
CA HIS A 364 -13.53 -19.71 8.77
C HIS A 364 -12.69 -20.37 7.66
N GLY A 365 -11.36 -20.26 7.69
CA GLY A 365 -10.48 -20.85 6.68
C GLY A 365 -10.73 -20.33 5.26
N MET A 366 -11.38 -19.16 5.14
CA MET A 366 -11.72 -18.57 3.85
C MET A 366 -10.46 -18.02 3.19
N SER A 367 -10.38 -18.12 1.86
CA SER A 367 -9.40 -17.34 1.10
C SER A 367 -9.76 -15.86 1.14
N GLU A 368 -8.79 -14.97 0.95
CA GLU A 368 -9.04 -13.52 0.94
C GLU A 368 -10.19 -13.10 -0.02
N PRO A 369 -10.27 -13.63 -1.27
CA PRO A 369 -11.39 -13.33 -2.16
C PRO A 369 -12.75 -13.75 -1.61
N GLN A 370 -12.81 -14.89 -0.90
CA GLN A 370 -14.04 -15.38 -0.27
C GLN A 370 -14.43 -14.49 0.91
N ALA A 371 -13.49 -14.12 1.77
CA ALA A 371 -13.74 -13.24 2.92
C ALA A 371 -14.28 -11.87 2.48
N HIS A 372 -13.68 -11.28 1.45
CA HIS A 372 -14.15 -10.01 0.90
C HIS A 372 -15.56 -10.10 0.31
N LYS A 373 -15.87 -11.20 -0.38
CA LYS A 373 -17.20 -11.44 -0.93
C LYS A 373 -18.25 -11.53 0.18
N THR A 374 -18.01 -12.32 1.23
CA THR A 374 -18.94 -12.46 2.37
C THR A 374 -19.27 -11.09 2.98
N LEU A 375 -18.27 -10.23 3.18
CA LEU A 375 -18.48 -8.87 3.69
C LEU A 375 -19.33 -8.03 2.75
N ARG A 376 -19.09 -8.13 1.44
CA ARG A 376 -19.86 -7.40 0.41
C ARG A 376 -21.31 -7.88 0.33
N ASP A 377 -21.54 -9.18 0.35
CA ASP A 377 -22.88 -9.78 0.29
C ASP A 377 -23.70 -9.33 1.52
N MET A 378 -23.07 -9.30 2.70
CA MET A 378 -23.69 -8.76 3.91
C MET A 378 -23.98 -7.26 3.81
N ALA A 379 -23.08 -6.48 3.22
CA ALA A 379 -23.27 -5.03 3.00
C ALA A 379 -24.41 -4.74 2.02
N MET A 380 -24.52 -5.52 0.94
CA MET A 380 -25.61 -5.41 -0.03
C MET A 380 -26.95 -5.82 0.58
N ASN A 381 -27.00 -6.96 1.28
CA ASN A 381 -28.23 -7.45 1.91
C ASN A 381 -28.76 -6.51 3.00
N GLN A 382 -27.88 -5.76 3.67
CA GLN A 382 -28.24 -4.80 4.72
C GLN A 382 -28.29 -3.35 4.23
N ASN A 383 -27.99 -3.08 2.96
CA ASN A 383 -27.91 -1.76 2.35
C ASN A 383 -27.02 -0.77 3.16
N LYS A 384 -25.84 -1.24 3.58
CA LYS A 384 -24.86 -0.49 4.38
C LYS A 384 -23.51 -0.38 3.67
N LYS A 385 -22.64 0.52 4.13
CA LYS A 385 -21.26 0.57 3.64
C LYS A 385 -20.52 -0.70 4.07
N LEU A 386 -19.52 -1.09 3.27
CA LEU A 386 -18.68 -2.24 3.56
C LEU A 386 -17.92 -2.09 4.89
N SER A 387 -17.47 -0.87 5.21
CA SER A 387 -16.82 -0.52 6.47
C SER A 387 -17.74 -0.74 7.66
N ASP A 388 -19.00 -0.28 7.59
CA ASP A 388 -19.98 -0.43 8.67
C ASP A 388 -20.26 -1.90 9.02
N ILE A 389 -20.36 -2.77 7.99
CA ILE A 389 -20.51 -4.22 8.20
C ILE A 389 -19.28 -4.84 8.82
N ALA A 390 -18.10 -4.47 8.32
CA ALA A 390 -16.84 -4.96 8.85
C ALA A 390 -16.67 -4.55 10.33
N ASP A 391 -17.03 -3.33 10.71
CA ASP A 391 -17.03 -2.88 12.11
C ASP A 391 -18.05 -3.64 12.97
N ALA A 392 -19.27 -3.86 12.46
CA ALA A 392 -20.28 -4.64 13.17
C ALA A 392 -19.80 -6.07 13.43
N MET A 393 -19.16 -6.71 12.44
CA MET A 393 -18.60 -8.06 12.59
C MET A 393 -17.45 -8.11 13.60
N LEU A 394 -16.51 -7.16 13.54
CA LEU A 394 -15.41 -7.08 14.50
C LEU A 394 -15.92 -6.84 15.92
N SER A 395 -16.99 -6.06 16.08
CA SER A 395 -17.63 -5.81 17.37
C SER A 395 -18.27 -7.09 17.94
N VAL A 396 -18.98 -7.85 17.11
CA VAL A 396 -19.57 -9.15 17.51
C VAL A 396 -18.47 -10.16 17.88
N ALA A 397 -17.40 -10.24 17.10
CA ALA A 397 -16.27 -11.12 17.39
C ALA A 397 -15.54 -10.75 18.70
N ALA A 398 -15.42 -9.46 19.02
CA ALA A 398 -14.85 -9.01 20.29
C ALA A 398 -15.72 -9.40 21.51
N VAL A 399 -17.05 -9.47 21.34
CA VAL A 399 -17.98 -9.93 22.37
C VAL A 399 -17.90 -11.46 22.53
N LEU A 400 -17.91 -12.21 21.42
CA LEU A 400 -17.86 -13.67 21.44
C LEU A 400 -16.49 -14.22 21.88
N GLY A 401 -15.38 -13.53 21.54
CA GLY A 401 -14.04 -13.89 21.98
C GLY A 401 -13.79 -13.69 23.47
N LYS A 402 -14.58 -12.85 24.15
CA LYS A 402 -14.56 -12.71 25.62
C LYS A 402 -15.30 -13.84 26.35
N SER A 403 -16.09 -14.65 25.65
CA SER A 403 -16.83 -15.77 26.24
C SER A 403 -16.10 -17.12 26.14
N ALA A 404 -14.91 -17.14 25.53
CA ALA A 404 -14.11 -18.35 25.29
C ALA A 404 -12.71 -18.31 25.94
N SER A 405 -12.51 -17.50 26.99
CA SER A 405 -11.30 -17.52 27.82
C SER A 405 -11.54 -18.25 29.14
#